data_AF-A0A2G2L9C8-F1
#
_entry.id   AF-A0A2G2L9C8-F1
#
_cell.length_a   1.000
_cell.length_b   1.000
_cell.length_c   1.000
_cell.angle_alpha   90.00
_cell.angle_beta   90.00
_cell.angle_gamma   90.00
#
_symmetry.space_group_name_H-M   'P 1'
#
loop_
_entity.id
_entity.type
_entity.pdbx_description
1 polymer ?
#
loop_
_entity_poly.entity_id
_entity_poly.type
_entity_poly.pdbx_seq_one_letter_code
_entity_poly.pdbx_strand_id
1 'polypeptide(L)'
;MLVFALEHRLLFISHEDKIMNISFRFKNLIIATAFIAMVVVVFLVHALAGLSARPIVFAEPPAFVAAFVERHAAKMDQSDPSSSPTEPEIGGGHLDESGLPTSEFAKLTADLSVEEALVFNVILDGDSSDVLLRLFAHPEKSQRVKVAMAFAAVNAKFSHNEETGFADKRKQFWLDVKEHLPDIQNALSEALITSAVEGTTTYIPYTLAWMPGQGRETVELLAWAAKHHPDWWVRRFSVYFVVRFGGNEELSGPLLQDRIDDPNYKVRKEVLERRFSRFIGE
;
A
#
# COMPACT_ATOMS: atom_id res chain seq x y z
N MET A 1 67.13 42.94 34.59
CA MET A 1 65.79 42.80 35.18
C MET A 1 64.66 42.63 34.13
N LEU A 2 64.79 43.19 32.91
CA LEU A 2 63.80 43.00 31.83
C LEU A 2 63.76 41.59 31.20
N VAL A 3 64.89 40.87 31.16
CA VAL A 3 64.97 39.55 30.50
C VAL A 3 64.19 38.46 31.26
N PHE A 4 64.17 38.52 32.59
CA PHE A 4 63.43 37.57 33.43
C PHE A 4 61.90 37.71 33.31
N ALA A 5 61.39 38.90 32.97
CA ALA A 5 59.96 39.13 32.79
C ALA A 5 59.42 38.60 31.44
N LEU A 6 60.29 38.47 30.43
CA LEU A 6 59.89 38.00 29.10
C LEU A 6 59.82 36.46 29.02
N GLU A 7 60.75 35.75 29.69
CA GLU A 7 60.73 34.28 29.75
C GLU A 7 59.53 33.73 30.53
N HIS A 8 59.15 34.38 31.64
CA HIS A 8 57.96 34.00 32.40
C HIS A 8 56.66 34.16 31.61
N ARG A 9 56.57 35.15 30.70
CA ARG A 9 55.41 35.34 29.83
C ARG A 9 55.32 34.28 28.73
N LEU A 10 56.45 33.86 28.15
CA LEU A 10 56.48 32.83 27.10
C LEU A 10 56.15 31.42 27.65
N LEU A 11 56.59 31.10 28.87
CA LEU A 11 56.22 29.86 29.56
C LEU A 11 54.73 29.80 29.89
N PHE A 12 54.11 30.93 30.25
CA PHE A 12 52.68 31.00 30.55
C PHE A 12 51.82 30.77 29.29
N ILE A 13 52.17 31.43 28.18
CA ILE A 13 51.46 31.28 26.89
C ILE A 13 51.59 29.83 26.35
N SER A 14 52.79 29.24 26.43
CA SER A 14 53.01 27.84 26.01
C SER A 14 52.23 26.83 26.87
N HIS A 15 51.95 27.15 28.13
CA HIS A 15 51.18 26.28 29.03
C HIS A 15 49.68 26.41 28.78
N GLU A 16 49.17 27.61 28.50
CA GLU A 16 47.76 27.85 28.16
C GLU A 16 47.39 27.20 26.82
N ASP A 17 48.22 27.31 25.78
CA ASP A 17 47.98 26.67 24.48
C ASP A 17 47.94 25.14 24.57
N LYS A 18 48.74 24.54 25.47
CA LYS A 18 48.77 23.09 25.70
C LYS A 18 47.53 22.62 26.45
N ILE A 19 47.05 23.38 27.44
CA ILE A 19 45.81 23.10 28.17
C ILE A 19 44.60 23.22 27.23
N MET A 20 44.57 24.26 26.40
CA MET A 20 43.48 24.52 25.46
C MET A 20 43.41 23.42 24.37
N ASN A 21 44.54 22.93 23.87
CA ASN A 21 44.60 21.80 22.93
C ASN A 21 44.15 20.47 23.56
N ILE A 22 44.48 20.21 24.83
CA ILE A 22 44.04 19.00 25.55
C ILE A 22 42.53 19.04 25.79
N SER A 23 42.00 20.20 26.21
CA SER A 23 40.56 20.43 26.39
C SER A 23 39.78 20.23 25.08
N PHE A 24 40.31 20.73 23.96
CA PHE A 24 39.69 20.57 22.64
C PHE A 24 39.68 19.11 22.17
N ARG A 25 40.80 18.38 22.30
CA ARG A 25 40.86 16.96 21.93
C ARG A 25 39.95 16.09 22.78
N PHE A 26 39.88 16.35 24.08
CA PHE A 26 39.01 15.62 25.00
C PHE A 26 37.52 15.87 24.69
N LYS A 27 37.13 17.13 24.42
CA LYS A 27 35.78 17.49 23.98
C LYS A 27 35.37 16.78 22.69
N ASN A 28 36.27 16.76 21.69
CA ASN A 28 36.01 16.08 20.42
C ASN A 28 35.91 14.56 20.59
N LEU A 29 36.71 13.97 21.48
CA LEU A 29 36.63 12.54 21.80
C LEU A 29 35.28 12.18 22.45
N ILE A 30 34.78 13.02 23.36
CA ILE A 30 33.44 12.81 23.97
C ILE A 30 32.35 12.89 22.90
N ILE A 31 32.39 13.91 22.04
CA ILE A 31 31.39 14.08 20.96
C ILE A 31 31.41 12.88 20.01
N ALA A 32 32.60 12.43 19.59
CA ALA A 32 32.74 11.27 18.71
C ALA A 32 32.22 9.98 19.38
N THR A 33 32.55 9.78 20.66
CA THR A 33 32.09 8.62 21.44
C THR A 33 30.56 8.62 21.57
N ALA A 34 29.96 9.77 21.87
CA ALA A 34 28.51 9.92 21.97
C ALA A 34 27.83 9.63 20.62
N PHE A 35 28.39 10.12 19.53
CA PHE A 35 27.87 9.85 18.18
C PHE A 35 27.94 8.36 17.83
N ILE A 36 29.08 7.71 18.07
CA ILE A 36 29.24 6.27 17.84
C ILE A 36 28.26 5.48 18.70
N ALA A 37 28.14 5.80 19.99
CA ALA A 37 27.18 5.15 20.89
C ALA A 37 25.74 5.29 20.38
N MET A 38 25.34 6.49 19.93
CA MET A 38 24.03 6.71 19.34
C MET A 38 23.81 5.83 18.10
N VAL A 39 24.78 5.76 17.18
CA VAL A 39 24.70 4.89 15.99
C VAL A 39 24.58 3.42 16.37
N VAL A 40 25.37 2.95 17.35
CA VAL A 40 25.32 1.56 17.84
C VAL A 40 23.96 1.26 18.46
N VAL A 41 23.41 2.17 19.27
CA VAL A 41 22.07 1.99 19.88
C VAL A 41 21.01 1.91 18.79
N VAL A 42 21.02 2.81 17.81
CA VAL A 42 20.08 2.78 16.67
C VAL A 42 20.19 1.47 15.91
N PHE A 43 21.42 1.02 15.62
CA PHE A 43 21.66 -0.26 14.93
C PHE A 43 21.12 -1.45 15.75
N LEU A 44 21.42 -1.50 17.05
CA LEU A 44 20.94 -2.58 17.92
C LEU A 44 19.42 -2.61 17.99
N VAL A 45 18.75 -1.46 18.10
CA VAL A 45 17.27 -1.40 18.07
C VAL A 45 16.71 -1.99 16.77
N HIS A 46 17.30 -1.66 15.61
CA HIS A 46 16.85 -2.20 14.32
C HIS A 46 17.15 -3.69 14.14
N ALA A 47 18.32 -4.14 14.59
CA ALA A 47 18.72 -5.54 14.52
C ALA A 47 17.87 -6.41 15.46
N LEU A 48 17.63 -5.93 16.69
CA LEU A 48 16.82 -6.61 17.70
C LEU A 48 15.33 -6.63 17.33
N ALA A 49 14.80 -5.58 16.68
CA ALA A 49 13.41 -5.60 16.19
C ALA A 49 13.14 -6.73 15.19
N GLY A 50 14.15 -7.14 14.41
CA GLY A 50 14.05 -8.32 13.55
C GLY A 50 14.04 -9.64 14.33
N LEU A 51 14.75 -9.72 15.46
CA LEU A 51 14.77 -10.90 16.33
C LEU A 51 13.49 -11.04 17.16
N SER A 52 12.84 -9.92 17.49
CA SER A 52 11.53 -9.86 18.15
C SER A 52 10.36 -9.92 17.17
N ALA A 53 10.61 -10.22 15.89
CA ALA A 53 9.60 -10.26 14.86
C ALA A 53 8.47 -11.23 15.24
N ARG A 54 7.23 -10.75 15.19
CA ARG A 54 6.05 -11.57 15.46
C ARG A 54 5.54 -12.19 14.17
N PRO A 55 5.16 -13.48 14.16
CA PRO A 55 4.53 -14.06 12.99
C PRO A 55 3.24 -13.30 12.66
N ILE A 56 2.94 -13.17 11.37
CA ILE A 56 1.65 -12.64 10.94
C ILE A 56 0.62 -13.74 11.16
N VAL A 57 -0.39 -13.44 11.96
CA VAL A 57 -1.50 -14.34 12.26
C VAL A 57 -2.74 -13.77 11.60
N PHE A 58 -3.40 -14.61 10.79
CA PHE A 58 -4.69 -14.29 10.22
C PHE A 58 -5.72 -14.07 11.34
N ALA A 59 -6.59 -13.09 11.18
CA ALA A 59 -7.71 -12.83 12.07
C ALA A 59 -8.98 -12.64 11.24
N GLU A 60 -10.14 -12.83 11.87
CA GLU A 60 -11.41 -12.58 11.19
C GLU A 60 -11.49 -11.13 10.66
N PRO A 61 -12.05 -10.93 9.45
CA PRO A 61 -12.17 -9.60 8.86
C PRO A 61 -13.16 -8.72 9.64
N PRO A 62 -13.16 -7.39 9.39
CA PRO A 62 -14.15 -6.50 10.00
C PRO A 62 -15.60 -6.94 9.71
N ALA A 63 -16.48 -6.77 10.70
CA ALA A 63 -17.86 -7.27 10.66
C ALA A 63 -18.69 -6.76 9.47
N PHE A 64 -18.39 -5.55 8.96
CA PHE A 64 -19.10 -5.01 7.80
C PHE A 64 -18.89 -5.86 6.53
N VAL A 65 -17.74 -6.54 6.41
CA VAL A 65 -17.46 -7.44 5.29
C VAL A 65 -18.36 -8.67 5.36
N ALA A 66 -18.55 -9.24 6.57
CA ALA A 66 -19.50 -10.34 6.79
C ALA A 66 -20.95 -9.89 6.51
N ALA A 67 -21.34 -8.73 7.00
CA ALA A 67 -22.68 -8.17 6.76
C ALA A 67 -22.97 -7.92 5.27
N PHE A 68 -21.95 -7.58 4.47
CA PHE A 68 -22.10 -7.49 3.02
C PHE A 68 -22.40 -8.85 2.38
N VAL A 69 -21.60 -9.87 2.71
CA VAL A 69 -21.77 -11.23 2.17
C VAL A 69 -23.19 -11.73 2.46
N GLU A 70 -23.69 -11.49 3.67
CA GLU A 70 -25.05 -11.84 4.08
C GLU A 70 -26.12 -11.08 3.28
N ARG A 71 -25.97 -9.77 3.10
CA ARG A 71 -26.92 -8.97 2.28
C ARG A 71 -26.94 -9.43 0.82
N HIS A 72 -25.78 -9.79 0.27
CA HIS A 72 -25.70 -10.24 -1.11
C HIS A 72 -26.34 -11.62 -1.27
N ALA A 73 -26.10 -12.54 -0.33
CA ALA A 73 -26.79 -13.83 -0.30
C ALA A 73 -28.32 -13.65 -0.19
N ALA A 74 -28.79 -12.76 0.69
CA ALA A 74 -30.22 -12.49 0.86
C ALA A 74 -30.88 -11.87 -0.38
N LYS A 75 -30.18 -11.03 -1.15
CA LYS A 75 -30.67 -10.50 -2.45
C LYS A 75 -30.81 -11.61 -3.49
N MET A 76 -29.92 -12.59 -3.48
CA MET A 76 -29.97 -13.75 -4.37
C MET A 76 -31.17 -14.65 -4.06
N ASP A 77 -31.48 -14.86 -2.77
CA ASP A 77 -32.64 -15.65 -2.35
C ASP A 77 -33.99 -15.00 -2.72
N GLN A 78 -33.98 -13.71 -3.04
CA GLN A 78 -35.16 -12.92 -3.41
C GLN A 78 -35.31 -12.67 -4.93
N SER A 79 -34.34 -13.08 -5.75
CA SER A 79 -34.38 -12.91 -7.21
C SER A 79 -34.77 -14.23 -7.89
N ASP A 80 -35.70 -14.16 -8.85
CA ASP A 80 -36.22 -15.34 -9.56
C ASP A 80 -35.08 -16.15 -10.20
N PRO A 81 -35.13 -17.49 -10.19
CA PRO A 81 -34.06 -18.38 -10.65
C PRO A 81 -33.82 -18.40 -12.17
N SER A 82 -34.34 -17.42 -12.92
CA SER A 82 -34.30 -17.39 -14.37
C SER A 82 -33.21 -16.46 -14.90
N SER A 83 -31.94 -16.83 -14.69
CA SER A 83 -30.84 -16.59 -15.61
C SER A 83 -29.53 -16.99 -14.93
N SER A 84 -29.17 -18.26 -15.01
CA SER A 84 -27.76 -18.64 -14.90
C SER A 84 -26.98 -17.82 -15.95
N PRO A 85 -26.00 -16.99 -15.56
CA PRO A 85 -25.19 -16.27 -16.51
C PRO A 85 -24.42 -17.31 -17.33
N THR A 86 -24.71 -17.39 -18.63
CA THR A 86 -23.79 -17.99 -19.59
C THR A 86 -22.45 -17.28 -19.40
N GLU A 87 -21.38 -18.06 -19.25
CA GLU A 87 -20.00 -17.57 -19.28
C GLU A 87 -19.92 -16.53 -20.39
N PRO A 88 -19.61 -15.25 -20.10
CA PRO A 88 -19.60 -14.24 -21.13
C PRO A 88 -18.61 -14.72 -22.19
N GLU A 89 -19.11 -15.00 -23.39
CA GLU A 89 -18.26 -15.10 -24.57
C GLU A 89 -17.56 -13.75 -24.65
N ILE A 90 -16.34 -13.69 -24.12
CA ILE A 90 -15.43 -12.56 -24.31
C ILE A 90 -15.12 -12.62 -25.79
N GLY A 91 -15.99 -11.97 -26.56
CA GLY A 91 -15.91 -11.89 -28.01
C GLY A 91 -14.50 -11.48 -28.33
N GLY A 92 -13.80 -12.35 -29.08
CA GLY A 92 -12.50 -12.04 -29.62
C GLY A 92 -12.55 -10.64 -30.21
N GLY A 93 -11.55 -9.83 -29.85
CA GLY A 93 -11.51 -8.41 -30.14
C GLY A 93 -11.95 -8.09 -31.58
N HIS A 94 -12.53 -6.91 -31.74
CA HIS A 94 -12.96 -6.38 -33.03
C HIS A 94 -11.77 -6.41 -34.03
N LEU A 95 -11.66 -7.51 -34.77
CA LEU A 95 -10.77 -7.63 -35.91
C LEU A 95 -11.40 -6.79 -37.02
N ASP A 96 -10.62 -5.86 -37.56
CA ASP A 96 -11.01 -5.18 -38.78
C ASP A 96 -11.05 -6.17 -39.96
N GLU A 97 -11.61 -5.73 -41.10
CA GLU A 97 -11.65 -6.52 -42.34
C GLU A 97 -10.26 -6.98 -42.86
N SER A 98 -9.16 -6.60 -42.19
CA SER A 98 -7.79 -7.00 -42.53
C SER A 98 -7.19 -8.06 -41.61
N GLY A 99 -7.87 -8.45 -40.53
CA GLY A 99 -7.40 -9.47 -39.59
C GLY A 99 -6.19 -9.05 -38.74
N LEU A 100 -5.95 -7.74 -38.59
CA LEU A 100 -4.91 -7.18 -37.74
C LEU A 100 -5.56 -6.52 -36.50
N PRO A 101 -4.96 -6.65 -35.30
CA PRO A 101 -5.44 -5.90 -34.14
C PRO A 101 -5.22 -4.41 -34.40
N THR A 102 -6.32 -3.66 -34.48
CA THR A 102 -6.37 -2.20 -34.70
C THR A 102 -5.95 -1.38 -33.49
N SER A 103 -5.72 -1.99 -32.33
CA SER A 103 -5.41 -1.26 -31.11
C SER A 103 -3.93 -0.90 -31.03
N GLU A 104 -3.64 0.40 -30.94
CA GLU A 104 -2.35 0.99 -30.56
C GLU A 104 -1.74 0.33 -29.29
N PHE A 105 -2.57 -0.37 -28.52
CA PHE A 105 -2.22 -1.04 -27.27
C PHE A 105 -2.06 -2.58 -27.36
N ALA A 106 -2.09 -3.19 -28.55
CA ALA A 106 -1.95 -4.65 -28.70
C ALA A 106 -0.67 -5.23 -28.06
N LYS A 107 0.41 -4.43 -27.99
CA LYS A 107 1.63 -4.82 -27.28
C LYS A 107 1.49 -4.78 -25.75
N LEU A 108 0.62 -3.93 -25.21
CA LEU A 108 0.42 -3.77 -23.77
C LEU A 108 -0.48 -4.86 -23.18
N THR A 109 -1.35 -5.45 -24.01
CA THR A 109 -2.29 -6.50 -23.62
C THR A 109 -1.73 -7.91 -23.78
N ALA A 110 -0.60 -8.09 -24.47
CA ALA A 110 -0.03 -9.40 -24.79
C ALA A 110 0.27 -10.30 -23.58
N ASP A 111 0.63 -9.70 -22.44
CA ASP A 111 0.96 -10.43 -21.20
C ASP A 111 -0.17 -10.40 -20.17
N LEU A 112 -1.35 -9.86 -20.52
CA LEU A 112 -2.48 -9.78 -19.60
C LEU A 112 -3.28 -11.08 -19.58
N SER A 113 -3.82 -11.43 -18.41
CA SER A 113 -4.85 -12.46 -18.34
C SER A 113 -6.11 -12.01 -19.07
N VAL A 114 -7.03 -12.95 -19.34
CA VAL A 114 -8.32 -12.65 -19.97
C VAL A 114 -9.10 -11.60 -19.20
N GLU A 115 -9.13 -11.68 -17.87
CA GLU A 115 -9.83 -10.71 -17.02
C GLU A 115 -9.10 -9.36 -16.95
N GLU A 116 -7.76 -9.37 -16.96
CA GLU A 116 -6.98 -8.13 -17.00
C GLU A 116 -7.15 -7.41 -18.34
N ALA A 117 -7.20 -8.14 -19.45
CA ALA A 117 -7.48 -7.59 -20.77
C ALA A 117 -8.89 -6.99 -20.84
N LEU A 118 -9.91 -7.65 -20.26
CA LEU A 118 -11.26 -7.10 -20.15
C LEU A 118 -11.26 -5.76 -19.41
N VAL A 119 -10.61 -5.69 -18.24
CA VAL A 119 -10.51 -4.43 -17.47
C VAL A 119 -9.77 -3.36 -18.27
N PHE A 120 -8.64 -3.74 -18.88
CA PHE A 120 -7.83 -2.82 -19.67
C PHE A 120 -8.65 -2.19 -20.79
N ASN A 121 -9.37 -3.00 -21.58
CA ASN A 121 -10.15 -2.51 -22.71
C ASN A 121 -11.32 -1.62 -22.27
N VAL A 122 -12.02 -1.98 -21.18
CA VAL A 122 -13.10 -1.14 -20.62
C VAL A 122 -12.58 0.24 -20.20
N ILE A 123 -11.37 0.31 -19.62
CA ILE A 123 -10.81 1.60 -19.16
C ILE A 123 -10.18 2.38 -20.32
N LEU A 124 -9.31 1.77 -21.12
CA LEU A 124 -8.50 2.47 -22.13
C LEU A 124 -9.16 2.53 -23.50
N ASP A 125 -9.64 1.39 -23.99
CA ASP A 125 -10.23 1.27 -25.34
C ASP A 125 -11.69 1.78 -25.37
N GLY A 126 -12.30 1.96 -24.19
CA GLY A 126 -13.65 2.52 -24.05
C GLY A 126 -14.77 1.52 -24.33
N ASP A 127 -14.46 0.23 -24.20
CA ASP A 127 -15.46 -0.84 -24.28
C ASP A 127 -16.55 -0.67 -23.21
N SER A 128 -17.75 -1.20 -23.47
CA SER A 128 -18.86 -1.11 -22.51
C SER A 128 -18.48 -1.72 -21.15
N SER A 129 -18.77 -0.99 -20.08
CA SER A 129 -18.55 -1.45 -18.70
C SER A 129 -19.58 -2.47 -18.23
N ASP A 130 -20.68 -2.71 -18.97
CA ASP A 130 -21.79 -3.56 -18.54
C ASP A 130 -21.34 -4.97 -18.11
N VAL A 131 -20.47 -5.61 -18.89
CA VAL A 131 -19.95 -6.95 -18.58
C VAL A 131 -19.09 -6.91 -17.31
N LEU A 132 -18.20 -5.92 -17.21
CA LEU A 132 -17.33 -5.74 -16.06
C LEU A 132 -18.14 -5.49 -14.77
N LEU A 133 -19.17 -4.64 -14.84
CA LEU A 133 -20.05 -4.32 -13.72
C LEU A 133 -20.87 -5.53 -13.26
N ARG A 134 -21.36 -6.35 -14.19
CA ARG A 134 -22.02 -7.63 -13.86
C ARG A 134 -21.09 -8.60 -13.15
N LEU A 135 -19.80 -8.63 -13.52
CA LEU A 135 -18.81 -9.48 -12.85
C LEU A 135 -18.54 -9.02 -11.40
N PHE A 136 -18.53 -7.71 -11.15
CA PHE A 136 -18.41 -7.18 -9.78
C PHE A 136 -19.62 -7.51 -8.89
N ALA A 137 -20.80 -7.60 -9.47
CA ALA A 137 -22.05 -8.00 -8.79
C ALA A 137 -22.41 -9.48 -8.98
N HIS A 138 -21.47 -10.30 -9.48
CA HIS A 138 -21.76 -11.69 -9.83
C HIS A 138 -22.16 -12.50 -8.60
N PRO A 139 -23.13 -13.43 -8.67
CA PRO A 139 -23.55 -14.23 -7.50
C PRO A 139 -22.42 -15.08 -6.89
N GLU A 140 -21.63 -15.70 -7.75
CA GLU A 140 -20.48 -16.49 -7.32
C GLU A 140 -19.33 -15.60 -6.83
N LYS A 141 -18.94 -15.81 -5.57
CA LYS A 141 -17.79 -15.12 -4.95
C LYS A 141 -16.51 -15.27 -5.76
N SER A 142 -16.25 -16.44 -6.32
CA SER A 142 -15.06 -16.72 -7.13
C SER A 142 -14.92 -15.75 -8.31
N GLN A 143 -16.03 -15.45 -9.00
CA GLN A 143 -16.03 -14.51 -10.13
C GLN A 143 -15.78 -13.08 -9.67
N ARG A 144 -16.44 -12.63 -8.59
CA ARG A 144 -16.20 -11.30 -7.99
C ARG A 144 -14.74 -11.13 -7.57
N VAL A 145 -14.17 -12.15 -6.93
CA VAL A 145 -12.77 -12.14 -6.50
C VAL A 145 -11.82 -12.10 -7.71
N LYS A 146 -12.08 -12.91 -8.73
CA LYS A 146 -11.26 -12.96 -9.95
C LYS A 146 -11.21 -11.60 -10.66
N VAL A 147 -12.37 -10.98 -10.89
CA VAL A 147 -12.44 -9.69 -11.56
C VAL A 147 -11.85 -8.56 -10.71
N ALA A 148 -12.03 -8.59 -9.39
CA ALA A 148 -11.45 -7.61 -8.48
C ALA A 148 -9.91 -7.69 -8.43
N MET A 149 -9.35 -8.89 -8.46
CA MET A 149 -7.90 -9.10 -8.54
C MET A 149 -7.32 -8.57 -9.85
N ALA A 150 -7.95 -8.91 -10.99
CA ALA A 150 -7.55 -8.40 -12.30
C ALA A 150 -7.65 -6.87 -12.36
N PHE A 151 -8.75 -6.31 -11.83
CA PHE A 151 -8.95 -4.87 -11.80
C PHE A 151 -7.88 -4.15 -10.98
N ALA A 152 -7.48 -4.73 -9.84
CA ALA A 152 -6.39 -4.19 -9.05
C ALA A 152 -5.02 -4.29 -9.72
N ALA A 153 -4.74 -5.40 -10.41
CA ALA A 153 -3.51 -5.59 -11.15
C ALA A 153 -3.36 -4.56 -12.29
N VAL A 154 -4.41 -4.36 -13.10
CA VAL A 154 -4.42 -3.35 -14.17
C VAL A 154 -4.23 -1.95 -13.60
N ASN A 155 -4.94 -1.62 -12.52
CA ASN A 155 -4.76 -0.33 -11.86
C ASN A 155 -3.30 -0.11 -11.43
N ALA A 156 -2.69 -1.07 -10.73
CA ALA A 156 -1.32 -0.92 -10.28
C ALA A 156 -0.32 -0.84 -11.44
N LYS A 157 -0.52 -1.62 -12.51
CA LYS A 157 0.37 -1.69 -13.67
C LYS A 157 0.37 -0.40 -14.50
N PHE A 158 -0.79 0.23 -14.70
CA PHE A 158 -0.92 1.34 -15.66
C PHE A 158 -1.12 2.73 -15.03
N SER A 159 -1.38 2.85 -13.72
CA SER A 159 -1.62 4.16 -13.07
C SER A 159 -0.49 5.17 -13.20
N HIS A 160 0.75 4.70 -13.40
CA HIS A 160 1.94 5.53 -13.52
C HIS A 160 2.53 5.50 -14.94
N ASN A 161 1.80 4.94 -15.90
CA ASN A 161 2.19 4.97 -17.31
C ASN A 161 1.57 6.22 -17.96
N GLU A 162 2.38 7.27 -18.11
CA GLU A 162 1.93 8.55 -18.68
C GLU A 162 1.65 8.44 -20.19
N GLU A 163 2.28 7.50 -20.89
CA GLU A 163 2.16 7.34 -22.35
C GLU A 163 0.77 6.83 -22.78
N THR A 164 0.05 6.14 -21.89
CA THR A 164 -1.26 5.54 -22.21
C THR A 164 -2.44 6.45 -21.89
N GLY A 165 -2.24 7.53 -21.12
CA GLY A 165 -3.35 8.34 -20.59
C GLY A 165 -4.27 7.59 -19.61
N PHE A 166 -3.84 6.45 -19.07
CA PHE A 166 -4.66 5.57 -18.22
C PHE A 166 -5.23 6.30 -17.00
N ALA A 167 -4.46 7.21 -16.38
CA ALA A 167 -4.90 7.93 -15.20
C ALA A 167 -6.18 8.76 -15.46
N ASP A 168 -6.25 9.46 -16.59
CA ASP A 168 -7.41 10.28 -16.97
C ASP A 168 -8.60 9.41 -17.35
N LYS A 169 -8.35 8.34 -18.12
CA LYS A 169 -9.37 7.36 -18.50
C LYS A 169 -9.99 6.65 -17.32
N ARG A 170 -9.17 6.22 -16.36
CA ARG A 170 -9.64 5.66 -15.08
C ARG A 170 -10.48 6.66 -14.29
N LYS A 171 -10.07 7.93 -14.25
CA LYS A 171 -10.85 8.97 -13.58
C LYS A 171 -12.23 9.11 -14.20
N GLN A 172 -12.33 9.04 -15.53
CA GLN A 172 -13.61 9.04 -16.23
C GLN A 172 -14.43 7.79 -15.92
N PHE A 173 -13.81 6.59 -15.97
CA PHE A 173 -14.47 5.33 -15.58
C PHE A 173 -15.15 5.44 -14.21
N TRP A 174 -14.46 6.02 -13.22
CA TRP A 174 -15.02 6.23 -11.89
C TRP A 174 -16.25 7.14 -11.83
N LEU A 175 -16.35 8.12 -12.74
CA LEU A 175 -17.53 8.96 -12.86
C LEU A 175 -18.69 8.18 -13.50
N ASP A 176 -18.39 7.37 -14.51
CA ASP A 176 -19.38 6.61 -15.26
C ASP A 176 -20.00 5.49 -14.43
N VAL A 177 -19.22 4.86 -13.54
CA VAL A 177 -19.68 3.74 -12.69
C VAL A 177 -20.11 4.15 -11.29
N LYS A 178 -20.38 5.45 -11.06
CA LYS A 178 -20.65 6.00 -9.72
C LYS A 178 -21.74 5.24 -8.95
N GLU A 179 -22.80 4.82 -9.63
CA GLU A 179 -23.92 4.08 -9.02
C GLU A 179 -23.54 2.64 -8.62
N HIS A 180 -22.49 2.09 -9.23
CA HIS A 180 -21.98 0.73 -9.01
C HIS A 180 -20.76 0.67 -8.09
N LEU A 181 -20.28 1.82 -7.57
CA LEU A 181 -19.15 1.86 -6.64
C LEU A 181 -19.30 0.91 -5.43
N PRO A 182 -20.49 0.75 -4.82
CA PRO A 182 -20.66 -0.22 -3.73
C PRO A 182 -20.30 -1.64 -4.14
N ASP A 183 -20.76 -2.11 -5.30
CA ASP A 183 -20.50 -3.49 -5.77
C ASP A 183 -19.00 -3.69 -6.05
N ILE A 184 -18.35 -2.71 -6.67
CA ILE A 184 -16.91 -2.72 -6.93
C ILE A 184 -16.12 -2.76 -5.62
N GLN A 185 -16.44 -1.87 -4.66
CA GLN A 185 -15.76 -1.79 -3.37
C GLN A 185 -15.93 -3.07 -2.57
N ASN A 186 -17.11 -3.69 -2.63
CA ASN A 186 -17.39 -4.92 -1.93
C ASN A 186 -16.61 -6.10 -2.53
N ALA A 187 -16.61 -6.25 -3.85
CA ALA A 187 -15.81 -7.28 -4.52
C ALA A 187 -14.30 -7.12 -4.23
N LEU A 188 -13.79 -5.88 -4.23
CA LEU A 188 -12.41 -5.59 -3.82
C LEU A 188 -12.17 -5.99 -2.36
N SER A 189 -13.11 -5.70 -1.46
CA SER A 189 -12.99 -6.06 -0.04
C SER A 189 -12.95 -7.58 0.14
N GLU A 190 -13.85 -8.31 -0.51
CA GLU A 190 -13.87 -9.78 -0.50
C GLU A 190 -12.58 -10.38 -1.06
N ALA A 191 -12.06 -9.82 -2.14
CA ALA A 191 -10.84 -10.27 -2.77
C ALA A 191 -9.60 -10.01 -1.90
N LEU A 192 -9.57 -8.91 -1.15
CA LEU A 192 -8.49 -8.63 -0.19
C LEU A 192 -8.49 -9.64 0.97
N ILE A 193 -9.68 -10.01 1.48
CA ILE A 193 -9.77 -11.05 2.50
C ILE A 193 -9.39 -12.41 1.93
N THR A 194 -9.87 -12.74 0.74
CA THR A 194 -9.61 -14.04 0.10
C THR A 194 -8.13 -14.23 -0.19
N SER A 195 -7.46 -13.20 -0.73
CA SER A 195 -6.00 -13.23 -0.94
C SER A 195 -5.21 -13.36 0.37
N ALA A 196 -5.71 -12.80 1.47
CA ALA A 196 -5.09 -13.00 2.77
C ALA A 196 -5.18 -14.45 3.27
N VAL A 197 -6.32 -15.12 3.05
CA VAL A 197 -6.53 -16.53 3.40
C VAL A 197 -5.65 -17.43 2.54
N GLU A 198 -5.58 -17.16 1.25
CA GLU A 198 -4.84 -17.97 0.28
C GLU A 198 -3.33 -17.70 0.29
N GLY A 199 -2.89 -16.60 0.91
CA GLY A 199 -1.49 -16.20 0.90
C GLY A 199 -1.02 -15.60 -0.42
N THR A 200 -1.93 -15.08 -1.23
CA THR A 200 -1.63 -14.56 -2.56
C THR A 200 -1.29 -13.07 -2.52
N THR A 201 -0.33 -12.66 -3.35
CA THR A 201 -0.01 -11.23 -3.52
C THR A 201 -1.16 -10.55 -4.25
N THR A 202 -1.48 -9.32 -3.84
CA THR A 202 -2.52 -8.50 -4.47
C THR A 202 -2.17 -7.02 -4.43
N TYR A 203 -2.74 -6.27 -5.35
CA TYR A 203 -2.65 -4.81 -5.42
C TYR A 203 -3.94 -4.11 -4.99
N ILE A 204 -4.94 -4.85 -4.47
CA ILE A 204 -6.24 -4.30 -4.07
C ILE A 204 -6.13 -3.09 -3.12
N PRO A 205 -5.24 -3.07 -2.11
CA PRO A 205 -5.09 -1.89 -1.25
C PRO A 205 -4.86 -0.59 -2.03
N TYR A 206 -4.09 -0.65 -3.12
CA TYR A 206 -3.85 0.51 -3.98
C TYR A 206 -5.13 0.97 -4.67
N THR A 207 -5.92 0.05 -5.22
CA THR A 207 -7.19 0.40 -5.86
C THR A 207 -8.19 0.97 -4.85
N LEU A 208 -8.36 0.33 -3.69
CA LEU A 208 -9.23 0.83 -2.62
C LEU A 208 -8.81 2.24 -2.14
N ALA A 209 -7.49 2.48 -2.05
CA ALA A 209 -6.94 3.77 -1.64
C ALA A 209 -7.11 4.90 -2.66
N TRP A 210 -7.43 4.60 -3.92
CA TRP A 210 -7.53 5.62 -4.98
C TRP A 210 -8.85 5.60 -5.76
N MET A 211 -9.81 4.75 -5.38
CA MET A 211 -11.17 4.81 -5.90
C MET A 211 -12.03 5.84 -5.13
N PRO A 212 -13.09 6.42 -5.72
CA PRO A 212 -14.02 7.28 -4.98
C PRO A 212 -14.79 6.52 -3.90
N GLY A 213 -15.36 7.26 -2.94
CA GLY A 213 -16.25 6.68 -1.92
C GLY A 213 -15.52 6.06 -0.71
N GLN A 214 -14.22 6.30 -0.57
CA GLN A 214 -13.46 5.87 0.61
C GLN A 214 -14.07 6.43 1.89
N GLY A 215 -14.27 5.54 2.86
CA GLY A 215 -14.84 5.89 4.15
C GLY A 215 -14.18 5.12 5.28
N ARG A 216 -14.80 5.18 6.45
CA ARG A 216 -14.34 4.49 7.66
C ARG A 216 -14.11 2.99 7.41
N GLU A 217 -15.01 2.33 6.69
CA GLU A 217 -14.92 0.90 6.35
C GLU A 217 -13.65 0.57 5.56
N THR A 218 -13.28 1.40 4.59
CA THR A 218 -12.03 1.23 3.82
C THR A 218 -10.82 1.33 4.74
N VAL A 219 -10.80 2.32 5.65
CA VAL A 219 -9.69 2.51 6.60
C VAL A 219 -9.62 1.36 7.59
N GLU A 220 -10.75 0.86 8.07
CA GLU A 220 -10.82 -0.30 8.97
C GLU A 220 -10.31 -1.58 8.30
N LEU A 221 -10.73 -1.84 7.05
CA LEU A 221 -10.25 -2.98 6.28
C LEU A 221 -8.75 -2.90 5.98
N LEU A 222 -8.24 -1.71 5.63
CA LEU A 222 -6.81 -1.54 5.40
C LEU A 222 -6.04 -1.65 6.72
N ALA A 223 -6.57 -1.18 7.84
CA ALA A 223 -5.95 -1.37 9.15
C ALA A 223 -5.89 -2.86 9.53
N TRP A 224 -6.94 -3.62 9.22
CA TRP A 224 -6.94 -5.07 9.34
C TRP A 224 -5.87 -5.71 8.43
N ALA A 225 -5.82 -5.33 7.15
CA ALA A 225 -4.86 -5.88 6.19
C ALA A 225 -3.41 -5.59 6.60
N ALA A 226 -3.14 -4.39 7.15
CA ALA A 226 -1.84 -4.02 7.72
C ALA A 226 -1.37 -4.94 8.85
N LYS A 227 -2.30 -5.56 9.59
CA LYS A 227 -1.99 -6.46 10.71
C LYS A 227 -1.94 -7.94 10.31
N HIS A 228 -2.78 -8.34 9.37
CA HIS A 228 -3.14 -9.76 9.18
C HIS A 228 -2.83 -10.32 7.78
N HIS A 229 -2.59 -9.47 6.77
CA HIS A 229 -2.30 -9.98 5.43
C HIS A 229 -0.89 -10.59 5.36
N PRO A 230 -0.69 -11.80 4.81
CA PRO A 230 0.61 -12.46 4.76
C PRO A 230 1.61 -11.79 3.81
N ASP A 231 1.11 -11.18 2.73
CA ASP A 231 1.94 -10.39 1.81
C ASP A 231 2.43 -9.08 2.45
N TRP A 232 3.75 -8.85 2.39
CA TRP A 232 4.40 -7.68 3.01
C TRP A 232 4.10 -6.36 2.30
N TRP A 233 3.87 -6.39 0.97
CA TRP A 233 3.56 -5.19 0.20
C TRP A 233 2.18 -4.69 0.59
N VAL A 234 1.20 -5.60 0.72
CA VAL A 234 -0.14 -5.27 1.21
C VAL A 234 -0.05 -4.63 2.59
N ARG A 235 0.66 -5.25 3.53
CA ARG A 235 0.79 -4.69 4.89
C ARG A 235 1.42 -3.30 4.87
N ARG A 236 2.53 -3.15 4.13
CA ARG A 236 3.25 -1.89 4.03
C ARG A 236 2.37 -0.79 3.44
N PHE A 237 1.71 -1.04 2.32
CA PHE A 237 0.86 -0.06 1.66
C PHE A 237 -0.32 0.33 2.55
N SER A 238 -0.93 -0.64 3.23
CA SER A 238 -2.01 -0.36 4.17
C SER A 238 -1.57 0.49 5.36
N VAL A 239 -0.38 0.26 5.94
CA VAL A 239 0.18 1.14 6.97
C VAL A 239 0.32 2.57 6.45
N TYR A 240 0.94 2.72 5.27
CA TYR A 240 1.11 4.03 4.63
C TYR A 240 -0.23 4.77 4.51
N PHE A 241 -1.24 4.10 3.93
CA PHE A 241 -2.52 4.71 3.66
C PHE A 241 -3.29 5.08 4.93
N VAL A 242 -3.43 4.13 5.87
CA VAL A 242 -4.20 4.36 7.11
C VAL A 242 -3.59 5.49 7.93
N VAL A 243 -2.27 5.55 8.01
CA VAL A 243 -1.59 6.56 8.84
C VAL A 243 -1.62 7.95 8.20
N ARG A 244 -1.44 8.03 6.87
CA ARG A 244 -1.35 9.31 6.16
C ARG A 244 -2.70 9.90 5.77
N PHE A 245 -3.65 9.06 5.37
CA PHE A 245 -4.93 9.50 4.80
C PHE A 245 -6.14 9.04 5.61
N GLY A 246 -5.99 8.03 6.48
CA GLY A 246 -7.12 7.46 7.21
C GLY A 246 -7.76 8.38 8.25
N GLY A 247 -7.05 9.43 8.71
CA GLY A 247 -7.59 10.45 9.61
C GLY A 247 -8.11 9.92 10.96
N ASN A 248 -7.77 8.69 11.34
CA ASN A 248 -8.31 8.00 12.50
C ASN A 248 -7.18 7.52 13.42
N GLU A 249 -7.03 8.16 14.58
CA GLU A 249 -5.97 7.83 15.54
C GLU A 249 -6.19 6.48 16.23
N GLU A 250 -7.45 6.06 16.41
CA GLU A 250 -7.79 4.76 17.00
C GLU A 250 -7.30 3.60 16.14
N LEU A 251 -7.19 3.80 14.83
CA LEU A 251 -6.65 2.81 13.89
C LEU A 251 -5.16 2.98 13.65
N SER A 252 -4.70 4.21 13.45
CA SER A 252 -3.32 4.49 13.06
C SER A 252 -2.32 4.42 14.21
N GLY A 253 -2.68 4.87 15.42
CA GLY A 253 -1.81 4.80 16.60
C GLY A 253 -1.37 3.36 16.91
N PRO A 254 -2.30 2.39 17.05
CA PRO A 254 -1.95 0.99 17.27
C PRO A 254 -1.12 0.40 16.14
N LEU A 255 -1.38 0.74 14.87
CA LEU A 255 -0.55 0.27 13.76
C LEU A 255 0.90 0.73 13.90
N LEU A 256 1.11 2.00 14.25
CA LEU A 256 2.46 2.51 14.45
C LEU A 256 3.14 1.85 15.64
N GLN A 257 2.41 1.46 16.68
CA GLN A 257 2.94 0.74 17.85
C GLN A 257 3.27 -0.72 17.55
N ASP A 258 2.30 -1.46 17.01
CA ASP A 258 2.34 -2.92 16.90
C ASP A 258 3.18 -3.43 15.72
N ARG A 259 3.45 -2.59 14.71
CA ARG A 259 4.13 -3.00 13.47
C ARG A 259 5.62 -2.67 13.42
N ILE A 260 6.20 -2.16 14.52
CA ILE A 260 7.66 -2.04 14.65
C ILE A 260 8.36 -3.40 14.67
N ASP A 261 7.63 -4.47 15.02
CA ASP A 261 8.12 -5.85 15.06
C ASP A 261 7.53 -6.69 13.91
N ASP A 262 7.10 -6.06 12.80
CA ASP A 262 6.68 -6.81 11.60
C ASP A 262 7.84 -7.68 11.11
N PRO A 263 7.61 -8.93 10.64
CA PRO A 263 8.69 -9.80 10.18
C PRO A 263 9.40 -9.24 8.94
N ASN A 264 8.72 -8.42 8.14
CA ASN A 264 9.32 -7.81 6.97
C ASN A 264 9.93 -6.43 7.30
N TYR A 265 11.22 -6.26 6.98
CA TYR A 265 11.94 -5.01 7.18
C TYR A 265 11.29 -3.80 6.50
N LYS A 266 10.73 -3.96 5.29
CA LYS A 266 10.11 -2.85 4.55
C LYS A 266 8.86 -2.33 5.25
N VAL A 267 8.12 -3.18 5.96
CA VAL A 267 6.98 -2.76 6.78
C VAL A 267 7.45 -1.99 8.01
N ARG A 268 8.45 -2.54 8.74
CA ARG A 268 9.05 -1.85 9.90
C ARG A 268 9.59 -0.46 9.54
N LYS A 269 10.28 -0.36 8.40
CA LYS A 269 10.81 0.90 7.88
C LYS A 269 9.68 1.89 7.61
N GLU A 270 8.61 1.49 6.93
CA GLU A 270 7.45 2.35 6.67
C GLU A 270 6.83 2.86 7.97
N VAL A 271 6.65 2.01 8.98
CA VAL A 271 6.13 2.39 10.29
C VAL A 271 6.99 3.47 10.95
N LEU A 272 8.31 3.30 10.93
CA LEU A 272 9.25 4.28 11.48
C LEU A 272 9.18 5.60 10.73
N GLU A 273 9.20 5.56 9.39
CA GLU A 273 9.05 6.75 8.55
C GLU A 273 7.76 7.51 8.88
N ARG A 274 6.63 6.81 9.02
CA ARG A 274 5.36 7.45 9.39
C ARG A 274 5.35 8.02 10.81
N ARG A 275 5.99 7.36 11.78
CA ARG A 275 6.18 7.93 13.13
C ARG A 275 6.99 9.23 13.07
N PHE A 276 8.07 9.24 12.29
CA PHE A 276 8.89 10.43 12.11
C PHE A 276 8.12 11.56 11.43
N SER A 277 7.41 11.29 10.32
CA SER A 277 6.56 12.29 9.65
C SER A 277 5.55 12.91 10.61
N ARG A 278 4.87 12.11 11.44
CA ARG A 278 3.95 12.62 12.46
C ARG A 278 4.62 13.52 13.49
N PHE A 279 5.83 13.15 13.93
CA PHE A 279 6.56 13.94 14.92
C PHE A 279 6.94 15.33 14.38
N ILE A 280 7.22 15.44 13.07
CA ILE A 280 7.58 16.70 12.41
C ILE A 280 6.39 17.43 11.77
N GLY A 281 5.18 16.87 11.83
CA GLY A 281 3.95 17.48 11.31
C GLY A 281 3.73 17.32 9.80
N GLU A 282 4.25 16.25 9.19
CA GLU A 282 4.11 15.90 7.76
C GLU A 282 3.11 14.76 7.48
#